data_AF-A0A1G9ZCS4-F1
#
_entry.id   AF-A0A1G9ZCS4-F1
#
_cell.length_a   1.000
_cell.length_b   1.000
_cell.length_c   1.000
_cell.angle_alpha   90.00
_cell.angle_beta   90.00
_cell.angle_gamma   90.00
#
_symmetry.space_group_name_H-M   'P 1'
#
loop_
_entity.id
_entity.type
_entity.pdbx_description
1 polymer ?
#
loop_
_entity_poly.entity_id
_entity_poly.type
_entity_poly.pdbx_seq_one_letter_code
_entity_poly.pdbx_strand_id
1 'polypeptide(L)'
;MPRPFVAYLRVYEPLSSLEGAFRSQVEHALRNGGGLTRSQAADRERELWLRTQLAAPARLLPGDNAEGEGALRRLDVITLPAAEAPGRDAVDADESPLVCPLDLRPRAAAGVMGFLANSVGPLVDEALPMPVEVVKARASAALSNLPRRAAHVVSSTWTVPLPWFALVDPGARKVVLKERGDAERSVHWLISMTDARRRAEEAHAVVVATLGEEGPARILRDTSRWLAHFDVNSVIELDYGGLVQLLEDSELTEDTSAEDVQVALSALETGNAELAAERYAKLREFWSDLASREQHN
;
A
#
# COMPACT_ATOMS: atom_id res chain seq x y z
N MET A 1 -5.25 -21.10 -1.70
CA MET A 1 -5.07 -19.75 -2.27
C MET A 1 -3.94 -19.08 -1.53
N PRO A 2 -2.79 -18.80 -2.17
CA PRO A 2 -1.71 -18.04 -1.55
C PRO A 2 -2.18 -16.63 -1.18
N ARG A 3 -1.43 -15.95 -0.32
CA ARG A 3 -1.65 -14.53 -0.03
C ARG A 3 -1.56 -13.71 -1.32
N PRO A 4 -2.29 -12.59 -1.45
CA PRO A 4 -2.13 -11.71 -2.59
C PRO A 4 -0.67 -11.26 -2.71
N PHE A 5 -0.06 -11.39 -3.89
CA PHE A 5 1.29 -10.89 -4.15
C PHE A 5 1.25 -9.37 -4.31
N VAL A 6 1.10 -8.68 -3.19
CA VAL A 6 0.84 -7.24 -3.10
C VAL A 6 1.83 -6.61 -2.14
N ALA A 7 2.44 -5.51 -2.57
CA ALA A 7 3.12 -4.55 -1.72
C ALA A 7 2.19 -3.41 -1.31
N TYR A 8 2.47 -2.81 -0.16
CA TYR A 8 1.61 -1.81 0.46
C TYR A 8 2.42 -0.58 0.87
N LEU A 9 1.83 0.59 0.66
CA LEU A 9 2.18 1.82 1.35
C LEU A 9 1.00 2.16 2.27
N ARG A 10 1.23 2.17 3.59
CA ARG A 10 0.18 2.35 4.60
C ARG A 10 0.43 3.58 5.46
N VAL A 11 -0.63 4.25 5.88
CA VAL A 11 -0.58 5.36 6.85
C VAL A 11 -1.27 4.94 8.13
N TYR A 12 -0.53 4.98 9.23
CA TYR A 12 -1.05 4.81 10.58
C TYR A 12 -1.23 6.19 11.20
N GLU A 13 -2.46 6.55 11.54
CA GLU A 13 -2.77 7.84 12.16
C GLU A 13 -3.01 7.71 13.66
N PRO A 14 -2.70 8.75 14.46
CA PRO A 14 -3.17 8.80 15.84
C PRO A 14 -4.70 8.74 15.90
N LEU A 15 -5.26 8.00 16.86
CA LEU A 15 -6.72 8.01 17.09
C LEU A 15 -7.27 9.42 17.34
N SER A 16 -6.45 10.31 17.91
CA SER A 16 -6.78 11.70 18.17
C SER A 16 -6.97 12.56 16.92
N SER A 17 -6.39 12.18 15.77
CA SER A 17 -6.59 12.92 14.51
C SER A 17 -7.88 12.52 13.79
N LEU A 18 -8.51 11.42 14.21
CA LEU A 18 -9.80 11.01 13.69
C LEU A 18 -10.92 11.84 14.32
N GLU A 19 -11.95 12.17 13.53
CA GLU A 19 -13.07 12.99 13.99
C GLU A 19 -14.44 12.33 13.74
N GLY A 20 -15.43 12.78 14.52
CA GLY A 20 -16.85 12.49 14.31
C GLY A 20 -17.23 11.01 14.29
N ALA A 21 -18.12 10.65 13.37
CA ALA A 21 -18.65 9.29 13.24
C ALA A 21 -17.55 8.27 12.88
N PHE A 22 -16.54 8.70 12.12
CA PHE A 22 -15.45 7.81 11.70
C PHE A 22 -14.58 7.38 12.89
N ARG A 23 -14.19 8.32 13.75
CA ARG A 23 -13.49 7.99 15.01
C ARG A 23 -14.29 6.98 15.82
N SER A 24 -15.59 7.21 15.98
CA SER A 24 -16.47 6.33 16.74
C SER A 24 -16.53 4.91 16.14
N GLN A 25 -16.52 4.80 14.80
CA GLN A 25 -16.47 3.50 14.11
C GLN A 25 -15.14 2.77 14.32
N VAL A 26 -14.01 3.48 14.27
CA VAL A 26 -12.68 2.92 14.54
C VAL A 26 -12.57 2.45 15.99
N GLU A 27 -12.96 3.29 16.96
CA GLU A 27 -12.97 2.91 18.39
C GLU A 27 -13.91 1.73 18.68
N HIS A 28 -15.06 1.68 18.00
CA HIS A 28 -15.96 0.52 18.08
C HIS A 28 -15.32 -0.73 17.48
N ALA A 29 -14.64 -0.62 16.33
CA ALA A 29 -13.92 -1.74 15.73
C ALA A 29 -12.85 -2.27 16.68
N LEU A 30 -11.98 -1.41 17.21
CA LEU A 30 -10.92 -1.81 18.14
C LEU A 30 -11.48 -2.56 19.38
N ARG A 31 -12.59 -2.09 19.96
CA ARG A 31 -13.23 -2.75 21.11
C ARG A 31 -13.88 -4.09 20.79
N ASN A 32 -14.33 -4.30 19.55
CA ASN A 32 -15.08 -5.50 19.14
C ASN A 32 -14.25 -6.48 18.30
N GLY A 33 -12.94 -6.53 18.57
CA GLY A 33 -12.01 -7.45 17.91
C GLY A 33 -11.70 -7.10 16.45
N GLY A 34 -12.00 -5.87 16.03
CA GLY A 34 -11.70 -5.21 14.74
C GLY A 34 -10.22 -4.93 14.47
N GLY A 35 -9.42 -4.92 15.54
CA GLY A 35 -7.98 -4.73 15.47
C GLY A 35 -7.30 -5.92 14.80
N LEU A 36 -6.39 -5.63 13.88
CA LEU A 36 -5.56 -6.59 13.18
C LEU A 36 -4.08 -6.26 13.40
N THR A 37 -3.25 -7.30 13.47
CA THR A 37 -1.82 -7.14 13.25
C THR A 37 -1.53 -6.95 11.76
N ARG A 38 -0.32 -6.49 11.45
CA ARG A 38 0.17 -6.36 10.07
C ARG A 38 0.16 -7.70 9.34
N SER A 39 0.62 -8.76 10.00
CA SER A 39 0.63 -10.12 9.48
C SER A 39 -0.77 -10.67 9.19
N GLN A 40 -1.80 -10.24 9.94
CA GLN A 40 -3.19 -10.67 9.74
C GLN A 40 -3.91 -9.94 8.60
N ALA A 41 -3.47 -8.73 8.25
CA ALA A 41 -4.13 -7.88 7.26
C ALA A 41 -4.31 -8.58 5.90
N ALA A 42 -3.24 -9.14 5.34
CA ALA A 42 -3.28 -9.79 4.02
C ALA A 42 -4.20 -11.03 3.99
N ASP A 43 -4.21 -11.83 5.06
CA ASP A 43 -5.12 -12.98 5.15
C ASP A 43 -6.57 -12.55 5.29
N ARG A 44 -6.82 -11.48 6.03
CA ARG A 44 -8.16 -10.90 6.16
C ARG A 44 -8.68 -10.36 4.83
N GLU A 45 -7.84 -9.64 4.07
CA GLU A 45 -8.18 -9.17 2.73
C GLU A 45 -8.52 -10.33 1.80
N ARG A 46 -7.67 -11.37 1.78
CA ARG A 46 -7.89 -12.59 0.99
C ARG A 46 -9.21 -13.28 1.35
N GLU A 47 -9.50 -13.41 2.64
CA GLU A 47 -10.75 -14.01 3.12
C GLU A 47 -11.98 -13.23 2.63
N LEU A 48 -11.97 -11.91 2.79
CA LEU A 48 -13.09 -11.05 2.37
C LEU A 48 -13.29 -11.08 0.86
N TRP A 49 -12.20 -11.10 0.09
CA TRP A 49 -12.26 -11.28 -1.36
C TRP A 49 -12.82 -12.63 -1.76
N LEU A 50 -12.34 -13.72 -1.17
CA LEU A 50 -12.83 -15.07 -1.46
C LEU A 50 -14.33 -15.18 -1.16
N ARG A 51 -14.80 -14.64 -0.03
CA ARG A 51 -16.23 -14.60 0.30
C ARG A 51 -17.06 -13.81 -0.71
N THR A 52 -16.49 -12.73 -1.26
CA THR A 52 -17.13 -11.89 -2.28
C THR A 52 -17.31 -12.66 -3.60
N GLN A 53 -16.27 -13.40 -4.01
CA GLN A 53 -16.26 -14.17 -5.26
C GLN A 53 -17.09 -15.47 -5.16
N LEU A 54 -17.10 -16.12 -3.99
CA LEU A 54 -17.87 -17.35 -3.76
C LEU A 54 -19.35 -17.10 -3.42
N ALA A 55 -19.78 -15.85 -3.30
CA ALA A 55 -21.18 -15.52 -3.10
C ALA A 55 -22.02 -15.96 -4.31
N ALA A 56 -23.28 -16.33 -4.06
CA ALA A 56 -24.25 -16.65 -5.11
C ALA A 56 -25.42 -15.63 -5.09
N PRO A 57 -25.60 -14.80 -6.14
CA PRO A 57 -24.68 -14.60 -7.27
C PRO A 57 -23.34 -13.99 -6.84
N ALA A 58 -22.32 -13.98 -7.70
CA ALA A 58 -21.04 -13.32 -7.42
C ALA A 58 -21.25 -11.82 -7.11
N ARG A 59 -20.40 -11.28 -6.25
CA ARG A 59 -20.45 -9.86 -5.84
C ARG A 59 -19.28 -9.10 -6.47
N LEU A 60 -19.49 -7.81 -6.73
CA LEU A 60 -18.44 -6.99 -7.34
C LEU A 60 -17.41 -6.54 -6.30
N LEU A 61 -17.89 -5.98 -5.18
CA LEU A 61 -17.04 -5.41 -4.14
C LEU A 61 -17.25 -6.11 -2.79
N PRO A 62 -16.21 -6.18 -1.95
CA PRO A 62 -16.35 -6.64 -0.58
C PRO A 62 -17.43 -5.88 0.19
N GLY A 63 -18.35 -6.64 0.79
CA GLY A 63 -19.49 -6.12 1.54
C GLY A 63 -20.77 -5.88 0.73
N ASP A 64 -20.78 -6.10 -0.59
CA ASP A 64 -22.01 -6.02 -1.40
C ASP A 64 -23.05 -7.06 -0.97
N ASN A 65 -24.30 -6.62 -0.88
CA ASN A 65 -25.48 -7.49 -0.83
C ASN A 65 -25.88 -7.95 -2.26
N ALA A 66 -26.96 -8.74 -2.37
CA ALA A 66 -27.42 -9.25 -3.66
C ALA A 66 -27.82 -8.17 -4.67
N GLU A 67 -28.21 -6.99 -4.20
CA GLU A 67 -28.61 -5.85 -5.02
C GLU A 67 -27.41 -4.99 -5.43
N GLY A 68 -26.21 -5.27 -4.88
CA GLY A 68 -24.98 -4.51 -5.12
C GLY A 68 -24.85 -3.25 -4.27
N GLU A 69 -25.72 -3.11 -3.26
CA GLU A 69 -25.58 -2.11 -2.21
C GLU A 69 -24.79 -2.72 -1.05
N GLY A 70 -23.91 -1.97 -0.42
CA GLY A 70 -23.12 -2.59 0.65
C GLY A 70 -22.16 -1.66 1.36
N ALA A 71 -22.08 -1.89 2.66
CA ALA A 71 -20.99 -1.46 3.50
C ALA A 71 -20.41 -2.72 4.16
N LEU A 72 -19.11 -2.70 4.47
CA LEU A 72 -18.54 -3.77 5.28
C LEU A 72 -19.24 -3.76 6.64
N ARG A 73 -19.72 -4.95 7.06
CA ARG A 73 -20.41 -5.11 8.36
C ARG A 73 -19.54 -4.74 9.55
N ARG A 74 -18.22 -4.82 9.37
CA ARG A 74 -17.19 -4.49 10.36
C ARG A 74 -16.08 -3.72 9.67
N LEU A 75 -15.63 -2.64 10.32
CA LEU A 75 -14.40 -1.96 9.93
C LEU A 75 -13.22 -2.76 10.48
N ASP A 76 -12.31 -3.15 9.61
CA ASP A 76 -11.08 -3.84 9.97
C ASP A 76 -9.94 -2.81 9.99
N VAL A 77 -9.21 -2.76 11.10
CA VAL A 77 -8.24 -1.70 11.41
C VAL A 77 -6.93 -2.34 11.82
N ILE A 78 -5.85 -2.05 11.11
CA ILE A 78 -4.50 -2.45 11.53
C ILE A 78 -4.05 -1.50 12.64
N THR A 79 -3.45 -2.04 13.69
CA THR A 79 -2.88 -1.23 14.78
C THR A 79 -1.36 -1.27 14.76
N LEU A 80 -0.73 -0.11 14.92
CA LEU A 80 0.70 0.04 15.17
C LEU A 80 0.90 0.50 16.63
N PRO A 81 1.61 -0.27 17.48
CA PRO A 81 1.92 0.16 18.83
C PRO A 81 2.67 1.49 18.83
N ALA A 82 2.33 2.40 19.75
CA ALA A 82 2.98 3.70 19.84
C ALA A 82 4.51 3.61 20.05
N ALA A 83 4.98 2.55 20.73
CA ALA A 83 6.41 2.28 20.94
C ALA A 83 7.17 1.89 19.67
N GLU A 84 6.48 1.44 18.62
CA GLU A 84 7.10 1.13 17.32
C GLU A 84 7.08 2.33 16.35
N ALA A 85 6.39 3.42 16.71
CA ALA A 85 6.22 4.59 15.86
C ALA A 85 7.49 5.47 15.84
N PRO A 86 8.15 5.65 14.68
CA PRO A 86 9.32 6.51 14.58
C PRO A 86 8.97 7.98 14.83
N GLY A 87 9.88 8.71 15.49
CA GLY A 87 9.74 10.15 15.75
C GLY A 87 8.76 10.52 16.87
N ARG A 88 8.23 9.54 17.61
CA ARG A 88 7.47 9.79 18.85
C ARG A 88 8.37 9.65 20.07
N ASP A 89 8.59 10.73 20.79
CA ASP A 89 9.31 10.71 22.07
C ASP A 89 8.44 10.02 23.15
N ALA A 90 9.04 9.08 23.88
CA ALA A 90 8.36 8.25 24.88
C ALA A 90 7.77 9.03 26.08
N VAL A 91 8.07 10.32 26.19
CA VAL A 91 7.74 11.15 27.38
C VAL A 91 6.41 11.91 27.21
N ASP A 92 5.98 12.20 25.98
CA ASP A 92 4.77 12.98 25.67
C ASP A 92 3.80 12.29 24.70
N ALA A 93 4.13 11.07 24.24
CA ALA A 93 3.28 10.34 23.31
C ALA A 93 2.08 9.71 24.04
N ASP A 94 0.87 10.03 23.57
CA ASP A 94 -0.32 9.22 23.82
C ASP A 94 0.03 7.74 23.55
N GLU A 95 -0.04 6.89 24.59
CA GLU A 95 0.25 5.45 24.52
C GLU A 95 -0.74 4.72 23.59
N SER A 96 -1.81 5.38 23.16
CA SER A 96 -2.76 4.84 22.20
C SER A 96 -2.07 4.41 20.91
N PRO A 97 -2.42 3.22 20.38
CA PRO A 97 -1.87 2.75 19.13
C PRO A 97 -2.28 3.67 17.98
N LEU A 98 -1.41 3.80 16.99
CA LEU A 98 -1.80 4.38 15.72
C LEU A 98 -2.62 3.36 14.92
N VAL A 99 -3.52 3.86 14.09
CA VAL A 99 -4.52 3.04 13.38
C VAL A 99 -4.44 3.25 11.88
N CYS A 100 -4.56 2.14 11.14
CA CYS A 100 -4.64 2.12 9.69
C CYS A 100 -5.86 1.29 9.28
N PRO A 101 -7.02 1.93 9.04
CA PRO A 101 -8.17 1.30 8.42
C PRO A 101 -7.80 0.59 7.11
N LEU A 102 -8.22 -0.67 6.93
CA LEU A 102 -7.87 -1.45 5.74
C LEU A 102 -8.42 -0.85 4.43
N ASP A 103 -9.49 -0.07 4.53
CA ASP A 103 -10.16 0.59 3.41
C ASP A 103 -10.42 -0.37 2.23
N LEU A 104 -10.73 -1.64 2.54
CA LEU A 104 -10.71 -2.71 1.54
C LEU A 104 -11.73 -2.48 0.43
N ARG A 105 -12.94 -2.03 0.77
CA ARG A 105 -13.99 -1.75 -0.22
C ARG A 105 -13.61 -0.63 -1.21
N PRO A 106 -13.19 0.57 -0.76
CA PRO A 106 -12.75 1.60 -1.70
C PRO A 106 -11.47 1.22 -2.45
N ARG A 107 -10.52 0.48 -1.83
CA ARG A 107 -9.36 -0.04 -2.57
C ARG A 107 -9.73 -1.08 -3.62
N ALA A 108 -10.69 -1.95 -3.33
CA ALA A 108 -11.26 -2.88 -4.29
C ALA A 108 -11.88 -2.13 -5.48
N ALA A 109 -12.64 -1.06 -5.21
CA ALA A 109 -13.22 -0.22 -6.24
C ALA A 109 -12.16 0.48 -7.10
N ALA A 110 -11.09 1.02 -6.47
CA ALA A 110 -9.95 1.57 -7.19
C ALA A 110 -9.26 0.52 -8.07
N GLY A 111 -9.08 -0.70 -7.55
CA GLY A 111 -8.52 -1.84 -8.29
C GLY A 111 -9.35 -2.22 -9.51
N VAL A 112 -10.69 -2.27 -9.37
CA VAL A 112 -11.60 -2.49 -10.50
C VAL A 112 -11.47 -1.39 -11.54
N MET A 113 -11.45 -0.11 -11.14
CA MET A 113 -11.25 1.00 -12.07
C MET A 113 -9.90 0.93 -12.79
N GLY A 114 -8.83 0.57 -12.06
CA GLY A 114 -7.51 0.34 -12.63
C GLY A 114 -7.49 -0.83 -13.62
N PHE A 115 -8.15 -1.94 -13.30
CA PHE A 115 -8.33 -3.08 -14.20
C PHE A 115 -9.03 -2.66 -15.49
N LEU A 116 -10.15 -1.95 -15.41
CA LEU A 116 -10.89 -1.49 -16.60
C LEU A 116 -10.08 -0.51 -17.46
N ALA A 117 -9.21 0.30 -16.86
CA ALA A 117 -8.39 1.27 -17.58
C ALA A 117 -7.21 0.63 -18.33
N ASN A 118 -6.70 -0.51 -17.85
CA ASN A 118 -5.46 -1.12 -18.34
C ASN A 118 -5.64 -2.50 -18.98
N SER A 119 -6.85 -3.07 -18.96
CA SER A 119 -7.13 -4.41 -19.48
C SER A 119 -7.68 -4.41 -20.90
N VAL A 120 -7.58 -5.57 -21.56
CA VAL A 120 -8.12 -5.80 -22.90
C VAL A 120 -9.58 -6.27 -22.85
N GLY A 121 -10.34 -5.96 -23.90
CA GLY A 121 -11.77 -6.27 -24.01
C GLY A 121 -12.15 -7.71 -23.63
N PRO A 122 -11.51 -8.76 -24.19
CA PRO A 122 -11.87 -10.14 -23.86
C PRO A 122 -11.71 -10.51 -22.38
N LEU A 123 -10.69 -9.96 -21.72
CA LEU A 123 -10.47 -10.21 -20.29
C LEU A 123 -11.52 -9.48 -19.45
N VAL A 124 -11.91 -8.27 -19.86
CA VAL A 124 -12.98 -7.50 -19.22
C VAL A 124 -14.33 -8.22 -19.38
N ASP A 125 -14.62 -8.75 -20.56
CA ASP A 125 -15.88 -9.44 -20.83
C ASP A 125 -16.04 -10.71 -19.98
N GLU A 126 -14.96 -11.45 -19.75
CA GLU A 126 -14.96 -12.66 -18.91
C GLU A 126 -14.94 -12.34 -17.41
N ALA A 127 -14.16 -11.34 -16.98
CA ALA A 127 -13.95 -11.07 -15.55
C ALA A 127 -15.14 -10.39 -14.86
N LEU A 128 -16.03 -9.74 -15.62
CA LEU A 128 -17.09 -8.94 -15.02
C LEU A 128 -18.42 -9.70 -14.89
N PRO A 129 -19.03 -9.71 -13.69
CA PRO A 129 -20.32 -10.35 -13.47
C PRO A 129 -21.51 -9.56 -14.04
N MET A 130 -21.27 -8.42 -14.67
CA MET A 130 -22.27 -7.42 -15.12
C MET A 130 -21.66 -6.42 -16.11
N PRO A 131 -22.49 -5.64 -16.84
CA PRO A 131 -21.98 -4.67 -17.82
C PRO A 131 -21.01 -3.64 -17.24
N VAL A 132 -19.99 -3.29 -18.02
CA VAL A 132 -18.91 -2.35 -17.65
C VAL A 132 -19.41 -1.05 -17.06
N GLU A 133 -20.46 -0.45 -17.62
CA GLU A 133 -20.98 0.83 -17.14
C GLU A 133 -21.62 0.72 -15.74
N VAL A 134 -22.24 -0.41 -15.41
CA VAL A 134 -22.75 -0.69 -14.05
C VAL A 134 -21.59 -0.86 -13.09
N VAL A 135 -20.53 -1.57 -13.50
CA VAL A 135 -19.31 -1.75 -12.72
C VAL A 135 -18.64 -0.41 -12.41
N LYS A 136 -18.45 0.44 -13.42
CA LYS A 136 -17.89 1.80 -13.26
C LYS A 136 -18.72 2.65 -12.31
N ALA A 137 -20.05 2.64 -12.45
CA ALA A 137 -20.94 3.40 -11.59
C ALA A 137 -20.82 2.95 -10.11
N ARG A 138 -20.83 1.64 -9.86
CA ARG A 138 -20.71 1.07 -8.51
C ARG A 138 -19.33 1.33 -7.90
N ALA A 139 -18.26 1.15 -8.66
CA ALA A 139 -16.90 1.45 -8.20
C ALA A 139 -16.73 2.94 -7.88
N SER A 140 -17.24 3.82 -8.74
CA SER A 140 -17.20 5.28 -8.52
C SER A 140 -17.99 5.70 -7.28
N ALA A 141 -19.16 5.08 -7.04
CA ALA A 141 -19.94 5.32 -5.82
C ALA A 141 -19.18 4.86 -4.57
N ALA A 142 -18.52 3.70 -4.60
CA ALA A 142 -17.72 3.22 -3.48
C ALA A 142 -16.51 4.12 -3.17
N LEU A 143 -15.87 4.69 -4.19
CA LEU A 143 -14.79 5.67 -4.02
C LEU A 143 -15.30 7.01 -3.47
N SER A 144 -16.48 7.46 -3.91
CA SER A 144 -17.08 8.72 -3.47
C SER A 144 -17.60 8.68 -2.03
N ASN A 145 -17.94 7.47 -1.54
CA ASN A 145 -18.43 7.23 -0.18
C ASN A 145 -17.32 7.02 0.86
N LEU A 146 -16.06 7.32 0.52
CA LEU A 146 -14.99 7.34 1.50
C LEU A 146 -15.34 8.35 2.61
N PRO A 147 -15.35 7.95 3.90
CA PRO A 147 -15.64 8.87 5.00
C PRO A 147 -14.54 9.94 5.18
N ARG A 148 -13.47 9.88 4.38
CA ARG A 148 -12.30 10.76 4.41
C ARG A 148 -11.86 11.13 3.00
N ARG A 149 -10.88 12.04 2.93
CA ARG A 149 -10.33 12.56 1.67
C ARG A 149 -9.49 11.52 0.90
N ALA A 150 -8.93 10.52 1.58
CA ALA A 150 -8.11 9.48 0.98
C ALA A 150 -8.21 8.16 1.77
N ALA A 151 -7.94 7.04 1.10
CA ALA A 151 -7.75 5.73 1.74
C ALA A 151 -6.36 5.63 2.37
N HIS A 152 -6.23 4.98 3.53
CA HIS A 152 -4.99 4.88 4.31
C HIS A 152 -3.96 3.92 3.70
N VAL A 153 -4.36 3.15 2.70
CA VAL A 153 -3.51 2.15 2.05
C VAL A 153 -3.52 2.36 0.54
N VAL A 154 -2.33 2.41 -0.05
CA VAL A 154 -2.11 2.25 -1.49
C VAL A 154 -1.37 0.93 -1.69
N SER A 155 -1.66 0.23 -2.79
CA SER A 155 -1.12 -1.10 -3.04
C SER A 155 -0.66 -1.27 -4.48
N SER A 156 0.35 -2.11 -4.68
CA SER A 156 0.87 -2.50 -5.99
C SER A 156 1.02 -4.02 -6.04
N THR A 157 0.54 -4.65 -7.11
CA THR A 157 0.64 -6.10 -7.33
C THR A 157 1.98 -6.43 -8.01
N TRP A 158 2.57 -7.58 -7.64
CA TRP A 158 3.76 -8.17 -8.25
C TRP A 158 5.07 -7.37 -8.20
N THR A 159 5.04 -6.10 -7.79
CA THR A 159 6.19 -5.24 -7.69
C THR A 159 5.98 -4.11 -6.67
N VAL A 160 7.08 -3.52 -6.22
CA VAL A 160 7.07 -2.25 -5.47
C VAL A 160 7.40 -1.12 -6.44
N PRO A 161 6.55 -0.08 -6.57
CA PRO A 161 6.89 1.11 -7.36
C PRO A 161 8.19 1.72 -6.83
N LEU A 162 9.24 1.72 -7.65
CA LEU A 162 10.58 2.16 -7.24
C LEU A 162 10.60 3.52 -6.52
N PRO A 163 9.81 4.54 -6.91
CA PRO A 163 9.81 5.82 -6.22
C PRO A 163 9.30 5.76 -4.77
N TRP A 164 8.60 4.70 -4.35
CA TRP A 164 8.24 4.53 -2.94
C TRP A 164 9.45 4.32 -2.04
N PHE A 165 10.53 3.74 -2.55
CA PHE A 165 11.78 3.59 -1.78
C PHE A 165 12.45 4.93 -1.46
N ALA A 166 12.18 5.99 -2.24
CA ALA A 166 12.69 7.32 -1.95
C ALA A 166 12.15 7.88 -0.61
N LEU A 167 11.01 7.37 -0.15
CA LEU A 167 10.39 7.80 1.10
C LEU A 167 11.15 7.31 2.32
N VAL A 168 11.81 6.15 2.26
CA VAL A 168 12.26 5.43 3.46
C VAL A 168 13.76 5.57 3.69
N ASP A 169 14.18 5.44 4.95
CA ASP A 169 15.59 5.28 5.28
C ASP A 169 16.00 3.80 5.05
N PRO A 170 17.00 3.50 4.21
CA PRO A 170 17.43 2.12 4.02
C PRO A 170 17.82 1.43 5.32
N GLY A 171 18.42 2.15 6.28
CA GLY A 171 18.81 1.62 7.59
C GLY A 171 17.63 1.30 8.53
N ALA A 172 16.42 1.81 8.24
CA ALA A 172 15.22 1.50 9.02
C ALA A 172 14.55 0.18 8.61
N ARG A 173 15.13 -0.54 7.64
CA ARG A 173 14.62 -1.82 7.14
C ARG A 173 14.48 -2.85 8.26
N LYS A 174 13.32 -3.50 8.31
CA LYS A 174 13.04 -4.63 9.18
C LYS A 174 12.77 -5.85 8.33
N VAL A 175 13.53 -6.93 8.58
CA VAL A 175 13.37 -8.22 7.90
C VAL A 175 13.01 -9.26 8.96
N VAL A 176 11.89 -9.94 8.76
CA VAL A 176 11.48 -11.08 9.57
C VAL A 176 11.46 -12.32 8.68
N LEU A 177 12.47 -13.17 8.88
CA LEU A 177 12.56 -14.46 8.18
C LEU A 177 11.73 -15.52 8.91
N LYS A 178 10.88 -16.18 8.15
CA LYS A 178 10.04 -17.33 8.54
C LYS A 178 9.86 -18.22 7.33
N GLU A 179 9.38 -19.45 7.50
CA GLU A 179 9.09 -20.33 6.37
C GLU A 179 8.13 -19.64 5.37
N ARG A 180 8.28 -19.97 4.07
CA ARG A 180 7.32 -19.50 3.06
C ARG A 180 5.93 -20.01 3.40
N GLY A 181 4.94 -19.13 3.32
CA GLY A 181 3.56 -19.35 3.75
C GLY A 181 3.29 -18.88 5.18
N ASP A 182 4.31 -18.63 6.01
CA ASP A 182 4.13 -18.07 7.35
C ASP A 182 3.65 -16.61 7.28
N ALA A 183 2.72 -16.29 8.17
CA ALA A 183 2.07 -15.01 8.24
C ALA A 183 3.00 -13.85 8.64
N GLU A 184 4.01 -14.15 9.45
CA GLU A 184 4.94 -13.21 10.06
C GLU A 184 6.16 -12.94 9.17
N ARG A 185 6.36 -13.72 8.09
CA ARG A 185 7.40 -13.43 7.08
C ARG A 185 7.13 -12.05 6.50
N SER A 186 8.07 -11.12 6.64
CA SER A 186 7.85 -9.72 6.23
C SER A 186 9.16 -8.97 5.96
N VAL A 187 9.06 -7.95 5.10
CA VAL A 187 10.07 -6.91 4.91
C VAL A 187 9.34 -5.59 4.87
N HIS A 188 9.70 -4.67 5.77
CA HIS A 188 9.04 -3.37 5.85
C HIS A 188 9.96 -2.28 6.39
N TRP A 189 9.53 -1.04 6.19
CA TRP A 189 10.12 0.17 6.74
C TRP A 189 9.04 0.97 7.44
N LEU A 190 9.39 1.62 8.55
CA LEU A 190 8.55 2.62 9.20
C LEU A 190 9.25 3.98 9.12
N ILE A 191 8.49 5.02 8.82
CA ILE A 191 9.00 6.41 8.79
C ILE A 191 7.94 7.39 9.29
N SER A 192 8.38 8.49 9.92
CA SER A 192 7.49 9.58 10.32
C SER A 192 6.87 10.27 9.10
N MET A 193 5.65 10.80 9.21
CA MET A 193 5.02 11.56 8.14
C MET A 193 5.83 12.79 7.73
N THR A 194 6.43 13.48 8.69
CA THR A 194 7.31 14.62 8.42
C THR A 194 8.48 14.23 7.53
N ASP A 195 9.20 13.15 7.86
CA ASP A 195 10.34 12.71 7.06
C ASP A 195 9.93 12.13 5.71
N ALA A 196 8.83 11.37 5.64
CA ALA A 196 8.31 10.83 4.40
C ALA A 196 7.97 11.93 3.40
N ARG A 197 7.26 12.98 3.84
CA ARG A 197 6.91 14.13 2.99
C ARG A 197 8.16 14.88 2.53
N ARG A 198 9.09 15.18 3.44
CA ARG A 198 10.34 15.85 3.12
C ARG A 198 11.14 15.08 2.06
N ARG A 199 11.36 13.78 2.29
CA ARG A 199 12.09 12.91 1.36
C ARG A 199 11.38 12.79 0.00
N ALA A 200 10.05 12.72 -0.02
CA ALA A 200 9.27 12.68 -1.26
C ALA A 200 9.45 13.96 -2.08
N GLU A 201 9.41 15.13 -1.43
CA GLU A 201 9.56 16.44 -2.07
C GLU A 201 10.99 16.64 -2.60
N GLU A 202 12.01 16.28 -1.81
CA GLU A 202 13.42 16.31 -2.23
C GLU A 202 13.66 15.40 -3.45
N ALA A 203 13.22 14.15 -3.37
CA ALA A 203 13.33 13.21 -4.49
C ALA A 203 12.58 13.71 -5.73
N HIS A 204 11.38 14.26 -5.55
CA HIS A 204 10.60 14.81 -6.66
C HIS A 204 11.34 15.97 -7.35
N ALA A 205 11.93 16.88 -6.57
CA ALA A 205 12.69 18.01 -7.12
C ALA A 205 13.90 17.54 -7.95
N VAL A 206 14.66 16.57 -7.45
CA VAL A 206 15.81 15.98 -8.16
C VAL A 206 15.37 15.31 -9.46
N VAL A 207 14.33 14.47 -9.39
CA VAL A 207 13.81 13.72 -10.55
C VAL A 207 13.23 14.67 -11.60
N VAL A 208 12.46 15.69 -11.21
CA VAL A 208 11.90 16.66 -12.17
C VAL A 208 13.01 17.45 -12.87
N ALA A 209 14.02 17.89 -12.13
CA ALA A 209 15.13 18.65 -12.68
C ALA A 209 15.97 17.84 -13.70
N THR A 210 16.00 16.51 -13.58
CA THR A 210 16.87 15.65 -14.41
C THR A 210 16.12 14.85 -15.46
N LEU A 211 14.93 14.34 -15.15
CA LEU A 211 14.15 13.40 -15.97
C LEU A 211 12.80 13.97 -16.44
N GLY A 212 12.37 15.13 -15.93
CA GLY A 212 11.09 15.76 -16.26
C GLY A 212 9.91 15.29 -15.37
N GLU A 213 8.70 15.72 -15.72
CA GLU A 213 7.51 15.58 -14.84
C GLU A 213 6.80 14.22 -14.93
N GLU A 214 7.12 13.41 -15.94
CA GLU A 214 6.48 12.11 -16.17
C GLU A 214 7.22 10.95 -15.50
N GLY A 215 6.60 9.76 -15.53
CA GLY A 215 7.21 8.55 -14.98
C GLY A 215 7.45 8.64 -13.46
N PRO A 216 8.69 8.49 -12.96
CA PRO A 216 8.98 8.52 -11.52
C PRO A 216 8.54 9.81 -10.82
N ALA A 217 8.65 10.98 -11.47
CA ALA A 217 8.23 12.25 -10.89
C ALA A 217 6.72 12.27 -10.61
N ARG A 218 5.92 11.80 -11.57
CA ARG A 218 4.47 11.69 -11.40
C ARG A 218 4.11 10.81 -10.19
N ILE A 219 4.77 9.66 -10.02
CA ILE A 219 4.51 8.77 -8.87
C ILE A 219 4.84 9.46 -7.55
N LEU A 220 5.99 10.16 -7.46
CA LEU A 220 6.36 10.92 -6.26
C LEU A 220 5.35 12.03 -5.97
N ARG A 221 4.96 12.81 -6.98
CA ARG A 221 3.95 13.87 -6.85
C ARG A 221 2.61 13.34 -6.35
N ASP A 222 2.12 12.27 -6.98
CA ASP A 222 0.84 11.67 -6.64
C ASP A 222 0.89 11.06 -5.22
N THR A 223 2.04 10.50 -4.83
CA THR A 223 2.31 10.01 -3.46
C THR A 223 2.35 11.15 -2.44
N SER A 224 3.05 12.26 -2.70
CA SER A 224 3.08 13.44 -1.81
C SER A 224 1.69 14.05 -1.64
N ARG A 225 0.91 14.15 -2.73
CA ARG A 225 -0.49 14.60 -2.68
C ARG A 225 -1.36 13.67 -1.85
N TRP A 226 -1.16 12.36 -1.97
CA TRP A 226 -1.87 11.38 -1.13
C TRP A 226 -1.50 11.57 0.34
N LEU A 227 -0.20 11.62 0.67
CA LEU A 227 0.30 11.82 2.03
C LEU A 227 -0.24 13.11 2.68
N ALA A 228 -0.47 14.17 1.90
CA ALA A 228 -1.00 15.45 2.38
C ALA A 228 -2.41 15.37 3.01
N HIS A 229 -3.15 14.27 2.86
CA HIS A 229 -4.49 14.09 3.42
C HIS A 229 -4.51 13.63 4.89
N PHE A 230 -3.35 13.26 5.45
CA PHE A 230 -3.24 12.63 6.76
C PHE A 230 -2.54 13.53 7.78
N ASP A 231 -2.70 13.20 9.06
CA ASP A 231 -2.11 13.95 10.17
C ASP A 231 -0.57 13.96 10.12
N VAL A 232 0.06 15.06 10.57
CA VAL A 232 1.52 15.19 10.57
C VAL A 232 2.21 14.23 11.56
N ASN A 233 1.49 13.75 12.57
CA ASN A 233 2.01 12.78 13.55
C ASN A 233 1.76 11.32 13.14
N SER A 234 1.39 11.09 11.87
CA SER A 234 1.20 9.76 11.32
C SER A 234 2.53 9.07 11.03
N VAL A 235 2.47 7.75 10.89
CA VAL A 235 3.58 6.90 10.46
C VAL A 235 3.26 6.28 9.12
N ILE A 236 4.23 6.27 8.20
CA ILE A 236 4.14 5.58 6.93
C ILE A 236 4.86 4.25 7.06
N GLU A 237 4.24 3.21 6.52
CA GLU A 237 4.87 1.92 6.32
C GLU A 237 4.97 1.60 4.83
N LEU A 238 6.17 1.27 4.37
CA LEU A 238 6.38 0.54 3.12
C LEU A 238 6.53 -0.93 3.48
N ASP A 239 5.64 -1.80 3.00
CA ASP A 239 5.62 -3.24 3.30
C ASP A 239 5.60 -4.04 2.00
N TYR A 240 6.51 -5.01 1.87
CA TYR A 240 6.54 -5.95 0.74
C TYR A 240 5.31 -6.86 0.72
N GLY A 241 4.58 -6.96 1.84
CA GLY A 241 3.33 -7.69 1.94
C GLY A 241 3.49 -9.14 1.48
N GLY A 242 2.68 -9.57 0.52
CA GLY A 242 2.76 -10.93 0.00
C GLY A 242 3.95 -11.21 -0.91
N LEU A 243 4.67 -10.18 -1.40
CA LEU A 243 5.81 -10.37 -2.31
C LEU A 243 6.95 -11.15 -1.64
N VAL A 244 7.08 -11.07 -0.32
CA VAL A 244 8.07 -11.84 0.45
C VAL A 244 7.92 -13.35 0.29
N GLN A 245 6.76 -13.83 -0.15
CA GLN A 245 6.49 -15.25 -0.38
C GLN A 245 7.05 -15.74 -1.71
N LEU A 246 7.37 -14.83 -2.62
CA LEU A 246 8.01 -15.13 -3.90
C LEU A 246 9.54 -15.11 -3.78
N LEU A 247 10.10 -14.46 -2.76
CA LEU A 247 11.53 -14.25 -2.62
C LEU A 247 12.14 -15.26 -1.64
N GLU A 248 13.32 -15.79 -1.97
CA GLU A 248 14.15 -16.63 -1.10
C GLU A 248 14.72 -15.80 0.05
N ASP A 249 15.18 -16.46 1.12
CA ASP A 249 15.73 -15.76 2.28
C ASP A 249 16.95 -14.91 1.90
N SER A 250 17.82 -15.42 1.02
CA SER A 250 18.98 -14.67 0.53
C SER A 250 18.57 -13.44 -0.27
N GLU A 251 17.58 -13.56 -1.16
CA GLU A 251 17.03 -12.43 -1.92
C GLU A 251 16.47 -11.36 -0.98
N LEU A 252 15.78 -11.76 0.09
CA LEU A 252 15.30 -10.82 1.10
C LEU A 252 16.45 -10.19 1.90
N THR A 253 17.46 -10.94 2.33
CA THR A 253 18.54 -10.36 3.14
C THR A 253 19.49 -9.47 2.34
N GLU A 254 19.70 -9.78 1.07
CA GLU A 254 20.65 -9.08 0.18
C GLU A 254 20.00 -7.95 -0.64
N ASP A 255 18.68 -7.80 -0.58
CA ASP A 255 17.95 -6.73 -1.27
C ASP A 255 18.37 -5.35 -0.77
N THR A 256 18.90 -4.55 -1.71
CA THR A 256 19.39 -3.18 -1.52
C THR A 256 18.51 -2.15 -2.21
N SER A 257 17.23 -2.43 -2.45
CA SER A 257 16.37 -1.56 -3.27
C SER A 257 16.29 -0.12 -2.75
N ALA A 258 16.23 0.06 -1.43
CA ALA A 258 16.18 1.39 -0.82
C ALA A 258 17.53 2.13 -0.98
N GLU A 259 18.64 1.43 -0.77
CA GLU A 259 19.99 1.95 -0.94
C GLU A 259 20.25 2.35 -2.39
N ASP A 260 19.88 1.50 -3.35
CA ASP A 260 20.09 1.74 -4.77
C ASP A 260 19.28 2.96 -5.25
N VAL A 261 18.05 3.16 -4.75
CA VAL A 261 17.27 4.39 -5.02
C VAL A 261 17.94 5.62 -4.42
N GLN A 262 18.43 5.55 -3.17
CA GLN A 262 19.12 6.68 -2.54
C GLN A 262 20.40 7.06 -3.29
N VAL A 263 21.20 6.07 -3.72
CA VAL A 263 22.41 6.29 -4.52
C VAL A 263 22.04 6.87 -5.89
N ALA A 264 20.98 6.37 -6.54
CA ALA A 264 20.53 6.90 -7.81
C ALA A 264 20.10 8.37 -7.71
N LEU A 265 19.33 8.73 -6.68
CA LEU A 265 18.92 10.12 -6.44
C LEU A 265 20.13 11.03 -6.19
N SER A 266 21.08 10.59 -5.35
CA SER A 266 22.32 11.35 -5.08
C SER A 266 23.18 11.52 -6.35
N ALA A 267 23.25 10.48 -7.18
CA ALA A 267 23.95 10.52 -8.45
C ALA A 267 23.28 11.49 -9.44
N LEU A 268 21.94 11.51 -9.52
CA LEU A 268 21.20 12.50 -10.31
C LEU A 268 21.47 13.94 -9.84
N GLU A 269 21.46 14.18 -8.52
CA GLU A 269 21.71 15.50 -7.94
C GLU A 269 23.13 16.02 -8.25
N THR A 270 24.12 15.12 -8.22
CA THR A 270 25.52 15.45 -8.54
C THR A 270 25.85 15.41 -10.05
N GLY A 271 24.88 15.09 -10.90
CA GLY A 271 25.05 14.99 -12.35
C GLY A 271 25.79 13.72 -12.83
N ASN A 272 25.99 12.73 -11.96
CA ASN A 272 26.56 11.44 -12.32
C ASN A 272 25.50 10.51 -12.94
N ALA A 273 25.16 10.77 -14.21
CA ALA A 273 24.14 10.03 -14.93
C ALA A 273 24.48 8.54 -15.11
N GLU A 274 25.76 8.18 -15.21
CA GLU A 274 26.21 6.80 -15.38
C GLU A 274 25.90 5.96 -14.15
N LEU A 275 26.25 6.45 -12.95
CA LEU A 275 25.93 5.76 -11.70
C LEU A 275 24.42 5.68 -11.47
N ALA A 276 23.67 6.74 -11.78
CA ALA A 276 22.22 6.71 -11.68
C ALA A 276 21.60 5.64 -12.60
N ALA A 277 22.08 5.53 -13.84
CA ALA A 277 21.62 4.53 -14.79
C ALA A 277 21.98 3.10 -14.36
N GLU A 278 23.18 2.88 -13.84
CA GLU A 278 23.62 1.58 -13.30
C GLU A 278 22.69 1.11 -12.18
N ARG A 279 22.42 1.97 -11.20
CA ARG A 279 21.54 1.65 -10.06
C ARG A 279 20.10 1.42 -10.51
N TYR A 280 19.60 2.24 -11.42
CA TYR A 280 18.26 2.08 -11.97
C TYR A 280 18.12 0.77 -12.77
N ALA A 281 19.13 0.39 -13.55
CA ALA A 281 19.11 -0.86 -14.31
C ALA A 281 19.06 -2.08 -13.37
N LYS A 282 19.88 -2.09 -12.32
CA LYS A 282 19.87 -3.15 -11.29
C LYS A 282 18.50 -3.28 -10.60
N LEU A 283 17.92 -2.15 -10.16
CA LEU A 283 16.58 -2.12 -9.57
C LEU A 283 15.53 -2.69 -10.54
N ARG A 284 15.57 -2.21 -11.78
CA ARG A 284 14.61 -2.62 -12.80
C ARG A 284 14.72 -4.10 -13.11
N GLU A 285 15.92 -4.65 -13.21
CA GLU A 285 16.15 -6.08 -13.44
C GLU A 285 15.49 -6.91 -12.33
N PHE A 286 15.86 -6.67 -11.07
CA PHE A 286 15.30 -7.40 -9.92
C PHE A 286 13.77 -7.37 -9.86
N TRP A 287 13.17 -6.18 -9.99
CA TRP A 287 11.73 -6.02 -9.89
C TRP A 287 10.97 -6.48 -11.15
N SER A 288 11.60 -6.47 -12.33
CA SER A 288 11.01 -7.02 -13.56
C SER A 288 11.02 -8.55 -13.54
N ASP A 289 12.07 -9.17 -13.01
CA ASP A 289 12.14 -10.61 -12.84
C ASP A 289 11.05 -11.10 -11.89
N LEU A 290 10.82 -10.39 -10.79
CA LEU A 290 9.71 -10.68 -9.88
C LEU A 290 8.35 -10.50 -10.56
N ALA A 291 8.16 -9.40 -11.28
CA ALA A 291 6.91 -9.11 -11.98
C ALA A 291 6.60 -10.13 -13.08
N SER A 292 7.62 -10.67 -13.77
CA SER A 292 7.45 -11.69 -14.82
C SER A 292 6.80 -12.98 -14.32
N ARG A 293 6.86 -13.25 -13.00
CA ARG A 293 6.22 -14.41 -12.38
C ARG A 293 4.70 -14.31 -12.40
N GLU A 294 4.13 -13.13 -12.63
CA GLU A 294 2.69 -12.95 -12.87
C GLU A 294 2.22 -13.76 -14.07
N GLN A 295 3.00 -13.76 -15.17
CA GLN A 295 2.62 -14.44 -16.42
C GLN A 295 2.67 -15.97 -16.32
N HIS A 296 3.33 -16.49 -15.29
CA HIS A 296 3.57 -17.92 -15.07
C HIS A 296 2.69 -18.52 -13.96
N ASN A 297 1.88 -17.70 -13.28
CA ASN A 297 0.91 -18.13 -12.26
C ASN A 297 -0.53 -18.05 -12.79
#